data_AF-A0A9W7R4L8-F1
#
_entry.id   AF-A0A9W7R4L8-F1
#
_cell.length_a   1.000
_cell.length_b   1.000
_cell.length_c   1.000
_cell.angle_alpha   90.00
_cell.angle_beta   90.00
_cell.angle_gamma   90.00
#
_symmetry.space_group_name_H-M   'P 1'
#
loop_
_entity.id
_entity.type
_entity.pdbx_description
1 polymer ?
#
loop_
_entity_poly.entity_id
_entity_poly.type
_entity_poly.pdbx_seq_one_letter_code
_entity_poly.pdbx_strand_id
1 'polypeptide(L)'
;IMMSQRVNDGIDRTPEQYFRRYNARYPDRGGAKKDSGSLTPTQQKEQLRELRKRWEVKHNEHMRKHGFERGFIDCRTLKEQGIERRPEVHLGFEAAGRLDDAQRHDIMQKRSEPDYYRHLEQARMVGHDIREWLDTPVKQHELVRRLQHDVAREHGFDMRDRVSRQNRTEPERVKSPSRGFSMGF
;
A
#
# COMPACT_ATOMS: atom_id res chain seq x y z
N ILE A 1 -26.36 -3.57 -3.53
CA ILE A 1 -26.99 -3.06 -4.76
C ILE A 1 -26.84 -4.14 -5.82
N MET A 2 -27.96 -4.65 -6.37
CA MET A 2 -27.92 -5.56 -7.51
C MET A 2 -28.21 -4.74 -8.77
N MET A 3 -27.37 -4.87 -9.79
CA MET A 3 -27.51 -4.13 -11.05
C MET A 3 -27.64 -5.13 -12.20
N SER A 4 -28.58 -4.86 -13.11
CA SER A 4 -28.68 -5.64 -14.35
C SER A 4 -27.58 -5.19 -15.31
N GLN A 5 -26.84 -6.14 -15.86
CA GLN A 5 -25.87 -5.87 -16.94
C GLN A 5 -26.55 -5.79 -18.32
N ARG A 6 -27.87 -5.57 -18.37
CA ARG A 6 -28.62 -5.39 -19.62
C ARG A 6 -28.94 -3.91 -19.77
N VAL A 7 -28.63 -3.37 -20.95
CA VAL A 7 -28.90 -1.98 -21.29
C VAL A 7 -30.41 -1.82 -21.50
N ASN A 8 -31.00 -0.86 -20.80
CA ASN A 8 -32.38 -0.47 -21.07
C ASN A 8 -32.39 0.43 -22.33
N ASP A 9 -32.82 -0.14 -23.44
CA ASP A 9 -32.94 0.52 -24.74
C ASP A 9 -34.34 1.09 -25.00
N GLY A 10 -35.23 1.06 -23.99
CA GLY A 10 -36.60 1.59 -24.08
C GLY A 10 -37.58 0.67 -24.82
N ILE A 11 -37.15 -0.50 -25.28
CA ILE A 11 -38.02 -1.48 -25.95
C ILE A 11 -38.66 -2.38 -24.89
N ASP A 12 -40.00 -2.40 -24.87
CA ASP A 12 -40.76 -3.27 -23.98
C ASP A 12 -40.60 -4.75 -24.37
N ARG A 13 -40.33 -5.60 -23.38
CA ARG A 13 -40.03 -7.02 -23.58
C ARG A 13 -40.62 -7.83 -22.43
N THR A 14 -41.18 -8.99 -22.75
CA THR A 14 -41.61 -9.93 -21.72
C THR A 14 -40.40 -10.49 -20.94
N PRO A 15 -40.58 -10.97 -19.70
CA PRO A 15 -39.50 -11.58 -18.91
C PRO A 15 -38.78 -12.73 -19.64
N GLU A 16 -39.51 -13.55 -20.39
CA GLU A 16 -38.98 -14.67 -21.18
C GLU A 16 -38.13 -14.20 -22.35
N GLN A 17 -38.43 -13.02 -22.90
CA GLN A 17 -37.68 -12.40 -23.99
C GLN A 17 -36.48 -11.61 -23.49
N TYR A 18 -36.61 -10.87 -22.37
CA TYR A 18 -35.63 -9.90 -21.89
C TYR A 18 -34.21 -10.47 -21.80
N PHE A 19 -34.07 -11.70 -21.30
CA PHE A 19 -32.79 -12.37 -21.11
C PHE A 19 -32.31 -13.21 -22.31
N ARG A 20 -33.07 -13.28 -23.40
CA ARG A 20 -32.63 -13.94 -24.64
C ARG A 20 -31.38 -13.28 -25.23
N ARG A 21 -30.77 -13.94 -26.21
CA ARG A 21 -29.66 -13.36 -26.98
C ARG A 21 -30.15 -12.09 -27.67
N TYR A 22 -29.31 -11.06 -27.66
CA TYR A 22 -29.57 -9.81 -28.37
C TYR A 22 -29.53 -10.02 -29.88
N ASN A 23 -30.49 -9.43 -30.60
CA ASN A 23 -30.54 -9.46 -32.06
C ASN A 23 -30.20 -8.06 -32.59
N ALA A 24 -29.01 -7.91 -33.16
CA ALA A 24 -28.54 -6.61 -33.64
C ALA A 24 -29.28 -6.07 -34.86
N ARG A 25 -29.86 -6.96 -35.70
CA ARG A 25 -30.62 -6.55 -36.89
C ARG A 25 -32.04 -6.13 -36.54
N TYR A 26 -32.65 -6.81 -35.56
CA TYR A 26 -34.02 -6.55 -35.09
C TYR A 26 -34.06 -6.61 -33.55
N PRO A 27 -33.68 -5.50 -32.87
CA PRO A 27 -33.57 -5.46 -31.40
C PRO A 27 -34.87 -5.77 -30.64
N ASP A 28 -36.01 -5.52 -31.27
CA ASP A 28 -37.38 -5.82 -30.83
C ASP A 28 -37.70 -7.32 -30.81
N ARG A 29 -36.98 -8.12 -31.61
CA ARG A 29 -37.15 -9.58 -31.71
C ARG A 29 -36.14 -10.38 -30.88
N GLY A 30 -35.23 -9.69 -30.21
CA GLY A 30 -34.21 -10.28 -29.33
C GLY A 30 -34.41 -9.92 -27.86
N GLY A 31 -33.51 -10.42 -27.01
CA GLY A 31 -33.40 -9.92 -25.63
C GLY A 31 -32.64 -8.59 -25.55
N ALA A 32 -32.64 -7.96 -24.38
CA ALA A 32 -31.96 -6.69 -24.16
C ALA A 32 -30.45 -6.82 -24.38
N LYS A 33 -29.77 -5.80 -24.91
CA LYS A 33 -28.33 -5.86 -25.16
C LYS A 33 -27.57 -5.99 -23.83
N LYS A 34 -26.59 -6.90 -23.75
CA LYS A 34 -25.69 -6.92 -22.60
C LYS A 34 -24.75 -5.71 -22.68
N ASP A 35 -24.51 -5.06 -21.56
CA ASP A 35 -23.46 -4.06 -21.40
C ASP A 35 -22.08 -4.73 -21.33
N SER A 36 -21.81 -5.59 -22.30
CA SER A 36 -20.52 -6.27 -22.49
C SER A 36 -19.66 -5.44 -23.42
N GLY A 37 -19.60 -4.12 -23.23
CA GLY A 37 -18.58 -3.32 -23.89
C GLY A 37 -17.24 -4.01 -23.67
N SER A 38 -16.48 -4.26 -24.73
CA SER A 38 -15.17 -4.91 -24.68
C SER A 38 -14.15 -3.97 -24.03
N LEU A 39 -14.39 -3.60 -22.79
CA LEU A 39 -13.49 -2.78 -22.00
C LEU A 39 -12.21 -3.58 -21.78
N THR A 40 -11.09 -2.95 -22.08
CA THR A 40 -9.80 -3.53 -21.73
C THR A 40 -9.68 -3.65 -20.20
N PRO A 41 -8.86 -4.58 -19.67
CA PRO A 41 -8.64 -4.68 -18.24
C PRO A 41 -8.24 -3.35 -17.58
N THR A 42 -7.52 -2.49 -18.30
CA THR A 42 -7.14 -1.14 -17.86
C THR A 42 -8.35 -0.23 -17.70
N GLN A 43 -9.24 -0.18 -18.71
CA GLN A 43 -10.46 0.63 -18.65
C GLN A 43 -11.40 0.16 -17.53
N GLN A 44 -11.52 -1.15 -17.33
CA GLN A 44 -12.31 -1.70 -16.23
C GLN A 44 -11.77 -1.26 -14.86
N LYS A 45 -10.44 -1.26 -14.69
CA LYS A 45 -9.78 -0.80 -13.46
C LYS A 45 -10.00 0.69 -13.22
N GLU A 46 -9.94 1.51 -14.27
CA GLU A 46 -10.21 2.95 -14.20
C GLU A 46 -11.67 3.23 -13.83
N GLN A 47 -12.63 2.60 -14.49
CA GLN A 47 -14.05 2.73 -14.17
C GLN A 47 -14.35 2.30 -12.73
N LEU A 48 -13.72 1.23 -12.25
CA LEU A 48 -13.88 0.79 -10.86
C LEU A 48 -13.32 1.83 -9.87
N ARG A 49 -12.18 2.45 -10.18
CA ARG A 49 -11.60 3.53 -9.37
C ARG A 49 -12.52 4.75 -9.34
N GLU A 50 -13.06 5.14 -10.49
CA GLU A 50 -14.01 6.25 -10.59
C GLU A 50 -15.30 5.98 -9.80
N LEU A 51 -15.86 4.77 -9.91
CA LEU A 51 -17.04 4.37 -9.13
C LEU A 51 -16.77 4.44 -7.62
N ARG A 52 -15.62 3.94 -7.16
CA ARG A 52 -15.19 4.03 -5.76
C ARG A 52 -15.03 5.48 -5.32
N LYS A 53 -14.48 6.35 -6.16
CA LYS A 53 -14.33 7.77 -5.86
C LYS A 53 -15.66 8.49 -5.78
N ARG A 54 -16.60 8.21 -6.69
CA ARG A 54 -17.96 8.74 -6.65
C ARG A 54 -18.68 8.34 -5.36
N TRP A 55 -18.53 7.09 -4.93
CA TRP A 55 -19.07 6.62 -3.66
C TRP A 55 -18.46 7.36 -2.47
N GLU A 56 -17.14 7.49 -2.43
CA GLU A 56 -16.40 8.22 -1.39
C GLU A 56 -16.91 9.66 -1.25
N VAL A 57 -16.98 10.39 -2.37
CA VAL A 57 -17.46 11.78 -2.40
C VAL A 57 -18.89 11.87 -1.89
N LYS A 58 -19.79 10.99 -2.36
CA LYS A 58 -21.20 11.03 -1.98
C LYS A 58 -21.41 10.70 -0.50
N HIS A 59 -20.72 9.69 0.01
CA HIS A 59 -20.73 9.34 1.43
C HIS A 59 -20.25 10.52 2.27
N ASN A 60 -19.07 11.07 1.97
CA ASN A 60 -18.47 12.16 2.72
C ASN A 60 -19.30 13.46 2.65
N GLU A 61 -19.95 13.74 1.52
CA GLU A 61 -20.91 14.86 1.38
C GLU A 61 -22.07 14.71 2.39
N HIS A 62 -22.70 13.53 2.44
CA HIS A 62 -23.78 13.28 3.39
C HIS A 62 -23.31 13.32 4.85
N MET A 63 -22.12 12.79 5.16
CA MET A 63 -21.54 12.88 6.50
C MET A 63 -21.42 14.34 6.97
N ARG A 64 -20.89 15.23 6.11
CA ARG A 64 -20.79 16.67 6.43
C ARG A 64 -22.18 17.31 6.57
N LYS A 65 -23.09 17.02 5.65
CA LYS A 65 -24.45 17.60 5.65
C LYS A 65 -25.22 17.30 6.94
N HIS A 66 -24.97 16.15 7.55
CA HIS A 66 -25.62 15.71 8.79
C HIS A 66 -24.79 15.99 10.05
N GLY A 67 -23.69 16.73 9.96
CA GLY A 67 -22.90 17.15 11.12
C GLY A 67 -22.04 16.05 11.75
N PHE A 68 -21.72 14.98 11.01
CA PHE A 68 -20.80 13.97 11.51
C PHE A 68 -19.35 14.45 11.42
N GLU A 69 -18.61 14.36 12.53
CA GLU A 69 -17.21 14.75 12.63
C GLU A 69 -16.23 13.59 12.34
N ARG A 70 -16.73 12.35 12.29
CA ARG A 70 -15.95 11.12 12.10
C ARG A 70 -16.64 10.17 11.13
N GLY A 71 -15.93 9.15 10.64
CA GLY A 71 -16.49 8.13 9.74
C GLY A 71 -16.43 8.49 8.25
N PHE A 72 -15.60 9.48 7.90
CA PHE A 72 -15.23 9.74 6.50
C PHE A 72 -14.46 8.57 5.92
N ILE A 73 -14.66 8.31 4.63
CA ILE A 73 -13.98 7.25 3.91
C ILE A 73 -13.05 7.83 2.85
N ASP A 74 -12.00 7.09 2.50
CA ASP A 74 -11.09 7.41 1.41
C ASP A 74 -10.82 6.12 0.63
N CYS A 75 -11.06 6.14 -0.69
CA CYS A 75 -10.93 4.94 -1.52
C CYS A 75 -9.49 4.65 -1.96
N ARG A 76 -8.55 5.56 -1.70
CA ARG A 76 -7.13 5.37 -1.99
C ARG A 76 -6.52 4.35 -1.05
N THR A 77 -5.40 3.78 -1.42
CA THR A 77 -4.63 2.90 -0.53
C THR A 77 -4.05 3.69 0.66
N LEU A 78 -3.74 3.00 1.78
CA LEU A 78 -3.10 3.64 2.94
C LEU A 78 -1.81 4.40 2.55
N LYS A 79 -1.01 3.80 1.66
CA LYS A 79 0.20 4.42 1.10
C LYS A 79 -0.09 5.73 0.38
N GLU A 80 -1.09 5.75 -0.50
CA GLU A 80 -1.51 6.96 -1.24
C GLU A 80 -2.14 8.04 -0.34
N GLN A 81 -2.61 7.66 0.85
CA GLN A 81 -3.08 8.58 1.89
C GLN A 81 -1.94 9.10 2.77
N GLY A 82 -0.72 8.55 2.65
CA GLY A 82 0.39 8.86 3.55
C GLY A 82 0.24 8.26 4.95
N ILE A 83 -0.60 7.22 5.10
CA ILE A 83 -0.83 6.55 6.38
C ILE A 83 0.11 5.35 6.49
N GLU A 84 1.07 5.44 7.41
CA GLU A 84 1.98 4.36 7.74
C GLU A 84 1.38 3.45 8.82
N ARG A 85 0.37 2.66 8.39
CA ARG A 85 -0.17 1.55 9.19
C ARG A 85 -0.39 0.31 8.33
N ARG A 86 -0.39 -0.85 8.97
CA ARG A 86 -0.68 -2.14 8.36
C ARG A 86 -2.16 -2.23 8.03
N PRO A 87 -2.51 -2.76 6.85
CA PRO A 87 -3.88 -3.12 6.56
C PRO A 87 -4.42 -4.08 7.64
N GLU A 88 -5.64 -3.83 8.08
CA GLU A 88 -6.35 -4.74 8.99
C GLU A 88 -6.68 -6.06 8.29
N VAL A 89 -6.73 -7.14 9.08
CA VAL A 89 -7.17 -8.46 8.60
C VAL A 89 -8.69 -8.48 8.51
N HIS A 90 -9.23 -8.97 7.39
CA HIS A 90 -10.66 -9.18 7.26
C HIS A 90 -11.10 -10.37 8.11
N LEU A 91 -11.86 -10.11 9.18
CA LEU A 91 -12.30 -11.11 10.15
C LEU A 91 -13.47 -11.99 9.66
N GLY A 92 -14.04 -11.72 8.48
CA GLY A 92 -15.25 -12.41 8.01
C GLY A 92 -16.47 -12.13 8.92
N PHE A 93 -17.63 -12.67 8.54
CA PHE A 93 -18.87 -12.43 9.29
C PHE A 93 -18.84 -13.06 10.69
N GLU A 94 -18.48 -14.35 10.77
CA GLU A 94 -18.52 -15.08 12.04
C GLU A 94 -17.54 -14.55 13.08
N ALA A 95 -16.27 -14.35 12.71
CA ALA A 95 -15.28 -13.91 13.69
C ALA A 95 -15.50 -12.46 14.10
N ALA A 96 -15.98 -11.59 13.20
CA ALA A 96 -16.41 -10.24 13.58
C ALA A 96 -17.60 -10.26 14.55
N GLY A 97 -18.54 -11.19 14.36
CA GLY A 97 -19.71 -11.36 15.25
C GLY A 97 -19.35 -11.83 16.66
N ARG A 98 -18.24 -12.56 16.81
CA ARG A 98 -17.74 -13.05 18.11
C ARG A 98 -16.95 -12.01 18.91
N LEU A 99 -16.66 -10.83 18.33
CA LEU A 99 -15.94 -9.78 19.03
C LEU A 99 -16.79 -9.17 20.15
N ASP A 100 -16.24 -9.15 21.36
CA ASP A 100 -16.79 -8.40 22.48
C ASP A 100 -16.50 -6.88 22.35
N ASP A 101 -17.14 -6.08 23.20
CA ASP A 101 -17.02 -4.62 23.15
C ASP A 101 -15.60 -4.13 23.48
N ALA A 102 -14.87 -4.83 24.35
CA ALA A 102 -13.49 -4.49 24.70
C ALA A 102 -12.55 -4.73 23.52
N GLN A 103 -12.70 -5.85 22.82
CA GLN A 103 -11.97 -6.19 21.60
C GLN A 103 -12.28 -5.20 20.47
N ARG A 104 -13.55 -4.81 20.30
CA ARG A 104 -13.93 -3.79 19.32
C ARG A 104 -13.27 -2.45 19.63
N HIS A 105 -13.27 -2.05 20.90
CA HIS A 105 -12.63 -0.82 21.33
C HIS A 105 -11.10 -0.85 21.11
N ASP A 106 -10.43 -1.96 21.44
CA ASP A 106 -8.99 -2.16 21.20
C ASP A 106 -8.63 -2.04 19.71
N ILE A 107 -9.43 -2.66 18.83
CA ILE A 107 -9.27 -2.51 17.36
C ILE A 107 -9.41 -1.03 16.96
N MET A 108 -10.38 -0.30 17.53
CA MET A 108 -10.57 1.13 17.23
C MET A 108 -9.40 1.99 17.73
N GLN A 109 -8.83 1.71 18.90
CA GLN A 109 -7.66 2.43 19.42
C GLN A 109 -6.43 2.19 18.54
N LYS A 110 -6.20 0.93 18.12
CA LYS A 110 -5.10 0.57 17.20
C LYS A 110 -5.22 1.25 15.83
N ARG A 111 -6.42 1.66 15.40
CA ARG A 111 -6.62 2.41 14.15
C ARG A 111 -6.06 3.83 14.22
N SER A 112 -6.04 4.44 15.41
CA SER A 112 -5.54 5.81 15.63
C SER A 112 -4.05 5.88 15.93
N GLU A 113 -3.41 4.76 16.26
CA GLU A 113 -1.97 4.71 16.52
C GLU A 113 -1.18 4.56 15.21
N PRO A 114 -0.22 5.45 14.91
CA PRO A 114 0.77 5.21 13.86
C PRO A 114 1.57 3.94 14.19
N ASP A 115 1.81 3.06 13.22
CA ASP A 115 2.51 1.78 13.44
C ASP A 115 4.02 1.93 13.75
N TYR A 116 4.47 3.12 14.12
CA TYR A 116 5.85 3.41 14.50
C TYR A 116 6.32 2.49 15.65
N TYR A 117 5.47 2.28 16.66
CA TYR A 117 5.79 1.43 17.82
C TYR A 117 5.77 -0.08 17.50
N ARG A 118 4.92 -0.52 16.57
CA ARG A 118 4.82 -1.94 16.21
C ARG A 118 5.98 -2.41 15.34
N HIS A 119 6.58 -1.52 14.54
CA HIS A 119 7.83 -1.81 13.83
C HIS A 119 9.00 -2.00 14.82
N LEU A 120 9.06 -1.20 15.89
CA LEU A 120 10.06 -1.36 16.97
C LEU A 120 9.80 -2.61 17.82
N GLU A 121 8.55 -2.94 18.12
CA GLU A 121 8.19 -4.18 18.83
C GLU A 121 8.38 -5.43 17.97
N GLN A 122 8.10 -5.37 16.66
CA GLN A 122 8.48 -6.46 15.76
C GLN A 122 9.99 -6.54 15.57
N ALA A 123 10.72 -5.43 15.54
CA ALA A 123 12.18 -5.48 15.60
C ALA A 123 12.69 -6.10 16.92
N ARG A 124 11.98 -5.90 18.04
CA ARG A 124 12.24 -6.57 19.32
C ARG A 124 11.85 -8.06 19.33
N MET A 125 10.73 -8.43 18.70
CA MET A 125 10.23 -9.81 18.64
C MET A 125 10.99 -10.66 17.62
N VAL A 126 11.32 -10.11 16.45
CA VAL A 126 12.30 -10.67 15.50
C VAL A 126 13.69 -10.67 16.16
N GLY A 127 13.94 -9.76 17.11
CA GLY A 127 15.07 -9.76 18.04
C GLY A 127 15.23 -11.03 18.89
N HIS A 128 14.17 -11.84 19.06
CA HIS A 128 14.25 -13.09 19.82
C HIS A 128 14.80 -14.26 18.98
N ASP A 129 14.66 -14.20 17.65
CA ASP A 129 15.23 -15.16 16.69
C ASP A 129 16.61 -14.68 16.18
N ILE A 130 16.84 -13.37 16.24
CA ILE A 130 18.12 -12.72 15.92
C ILE A 130 19.18 -12.97 17.00
N ARG A 131 18.82 -13.21 18.27
CA ARG A 131 19.80 -13.52 19.34
C ARG A 131 20.58 -14.81 19.07
N GLU A 132 19.91 -15.83 18.53
CA GLU A 132 20.54 -17.10 18.18
C GLU A 132 21.44 -16.98 16.92
N TRP A 133 21.17 -15.98 16.06
CA TRP A 133 21.90 -15.75 14.81
C TRP A 133 23.04 -14.71 14.91
N LEU A 134 22.94 -13.73 15.82
CA LEU A 134 23.91 -12.63 16.00
C LEU A 134 25.17 -13.00 16.82
N ASP A 135 25.24 -14.19 17.39
CA ASP A 135 26.39 -14.63 18.21
C ASP A 135 27.66 -14.97 17.39
N THR A 136 27.69 -14.67 16.08
CA THR A 136 28.92 -14.74 15.28
C THR A 136 29.53 -13.35 15.04
N PRO A 137 30.55 -12.93 15.84
CA PRO A 137 31.09 -11.56 15.81
C PRO A 137 31.73 -11.13 14.48
N VAL A 138 31.99 -12.08 13.58
CA VAL A 138 32.60 -11.83 12.27
C VAL A 138 31.62 -11.13 11.30
N LYS A 139 30.32 -11.41 11.39
CA LYS A 139 29.32 -10.94 10.41
C LYS A 139 28.80 -9.52 10.67
N GLN A 140 28.80 -9.07 11.93
CA GLN A 140 28.43 -7.69 12.28
C GLN A 140 29.41 -6.67 11.67
N HIS A 141 30.71 -6.97 11.71
CA HIS A 141 31.74 -6.07 11.24
C HIS A 141 31.72 -5.89 9.71
N GLU A 142 31.43 -6.96 8.97
CA GLU A 142 31.34 -6.92 7.50
C GLU A 142 30.12 -6.15 6.99
N LEU A 143 28.96 -6.28 7.65
CA LEU A 143 27.75 -5.57 7.25
C LEU A 143 27.87 -4.06 7.48
N VAL A 144 28.38 -3.66 8.66
CA VAL A 144 28.63 -2.24 8.98
C VAL A 144 29.64 -1.65 8.01
N ARG A 145 30.70 -2.39 7.67
CA ARG A 145 31.70 -1.97 6.68
C ARG A 145 31.08 -1.74 5.29
N ARG A 146 30.25 -2.66 4.79
CA ARG A 146 29.59 -2.51 3.46
C ARG A 146 28.65 -1.31 3.42
N LEU A 147 27.82 -1.14 4.44
CA LEU A 147 26.90 0.00 4.53
C LEU A 147 27.64 1.34 4.56
N GLN A 148 28.79 1.41 5.24
CA GLN A 148 29.63 2.61 5.28
C GLN A 148 30.24 2.96 3.91
N HIS A 149 30.57 1.96 3.08
CA HIS A 149 31.01 2.17 1.69
C HIS A 149 29.88 2.64 0.76
N ASP A 150 28.67 2.10 0.94
CA ASP A 150 27.50 2.47 0.12
C ASP A 150 27.08 3.92 0.38
N VAL A 151 26.99 4.30 1.67
CA VAL A 151 26.70 5.68 2.09
C VAL A 151 27.77 6.66 1.60
N ALA A 152 29.06 6.28 1.65
CA ALA A 152 30.13 7.13 1.15
C ALA A 152 30.07 7.36 -0.36
N ARG A 153 29.72 6.34 -1.15
CA ARG A 153 29.49 6.45 -2.60
C ARG A 153 28.32 7.37 -2.92
N GLU A 154 27.21 7.27 -2.19
CA GLU A 154 26.05 8.16 -2.36
C GLU A 154 26.40 9.62 -2.04
N HIS A 155 27.32 9.86 -1.11
CA HIS A 155 27.79 11.20 -0.74
C HIS A 155 29.05 11.67 -1.48
N GLY A 156 29.52 10.92 -2.49
CA GLY A 156 30.63 11.32 -3.37
C GLY A 156 32.02 11.28 -2.72
N PHE A 157 32.23 10.42 -1.72
CA PHE A 157 33.53 10.22 -1.07
C PHE A 157 34.06 8.80 -1.28
N ASP A 158 35.35 8.68 -1.60
CA ASP A 158 36.01 7.37 -1.69
C ASP A 158 36.45 6.87 -0.31
N MET A 159 36.16 5.61 -0.05
CA MET A 159 36.56 4.86 1.14
C MET A 159 37.47 3.70 0.73
N ARG A 160 38.46 3.37 1.58
CA ARG A 160 39.30 2.18 1.41
C ARG A 160 39.33 1.37 2.69
N ASP A 161 39.53 0.08 2.56
CA ASP A 161 39.61 -0.79 3.73
C ASP A 161 41.04 -0.97 4.19
N ARG A 162 41.29 -0.67 5.47
CA ARG A 162 42.60 -0.84 6.08
C ARG A 162 42.58 -2.04 7.02
N VAL A 163 43.48 -2.98 6.79
CA VAL A 163 43.70 -4.12 7.69
C VAL A 163 44.60 -3.65 8.84
N SER A 164 44.11 -3.73 10.07
CA SER A 164 44.88 -3.45 11.28
C SER A 164 45.82 -4.61 11.62
N ARG A 165 46.80 -4.36 12.52
CA ARG A 165 47.75 -5.39 12.99
C ARG A 165 47.09 -6.60 13.67
N GLN A 166 45.82 -6.50 14.07
CA GLN A 166 45.02 -7.59 14.65
C GLN A 166 44.12 -8.29 13.61
N ASN A 167 44.43 -8.18 12.30
CA ASN A 167 43.64 -8.73 11.20
C ASN A 167 42.17 -8.25 11.14
N ARG A 168 41.83 -7.13 11.79
CA ARG A 168 40.53 -6.47 11.63
C ARG A 168 40.58 -5.47 10.50
N THR A 169 39.59 -5.50 9.62
CA THR A 169 39.49 -4.58 8.48
C THR A 169 38.51 -3.46 8.80
N GLU A 170 39.00 -2.22 8.83
CA GLU A 170 38.18 -1.05 9.10
C GLU A 170 38.17 -0.10 7.90
N PRO A 171 37.01 0.49 7.55
CA PRO A 171 36.91 1.44 6.46
C PRO A 171 37.50 2.80 6.87
N GLU A 172 38.37 3.34 6.04
CA GLU A 172 39.03 4.63 6.22
C GLU A 172 38.75 5.51 5.00
N ARG A 173 38.31 6.75 5.25
CA ARG A 173 38.02 7.72 4.18
C ARG A 173 39.32 8.14 3.49
N VAL A 174 39.34 8.07 2.16
CA VAL A 174 40.50 8.52 1.37
C VAL A 174 40.52 10.04 1.36
N LYS A 175 41.61 10.63 1.83
CA LYS A 175 41.82 12.09 1.73
C LYS A 175 42.08 12.45 0.26
N SER A 176 41.18 13.21 -0.35
CA SER A 176 41.41 13.80 -1.68
C SER A 176 42.62 14.74 -1.61
N PRO A 177 43.54 14.75 -2.60
CA PRO A 177 44.61 15.75 -2.65
C PRO A 177 43.99 17.14 -2.74
N SER A 178 44.16 17.95 -1.71
CA SER A 178 43.74 19.35 -1.74
C SER A 178 44.50 20.08 -2.84
N ARG A 179 43.81 20.54 -3.89
CA ARG A 179 44.27 21.62 -4.77
C ARG A 179 44.42 22.89 -3.91
N GLY A 180 45.57 23.05 -3.29
CA GLY A 180 46.01 24.33 -2.76
C GLY A 180 46.37 25.24 -3.93
N PHE A 181 45.47 26.15 -4.29
CA PHE A 181 45.84 27.37 -4.99
C PHE A 181 46.70 28.20 -4.02
N SER A 182 48.01 28.29 -4.25
CA SER A 182 48.82 29.39 -3.75
C SER A 182 48.90 30.44 -4.84
N MET A 183 48.30 31.61 -4.61
CA MET A 183 48.55 32.81 -5.41
C MET A 183 49.87 33.43 -4.92
N GLY A 184 50.85 33.62 -5.81
CA GLY A 184 52.14 34.20 -5.49
C GLY A 184 52.85 34.70 -6.76
N PHE A 185 52.82 36.03 -6.90
CA PHE A 185 53.60 36.98 -7.71
C PHE A 185 54.50 36.46 -8.85
#